data_AF-A0A3D8IWR8-F1
#
_entry.id   AF-A0A3D8IWR8-F1
#
_cell.length_a   1.000
_cell.length_b   1.000
_cell.length_c   1.000
_cell.angle_alpha   90.00
_cell.angle_beta   90.00
_cell.angle_gamma   90.00
#
_symmetry.space_group_name_H-M   'P 1'
#
loop_
_entity.id
_entity.type
_entity.pdbx_description
1 polymer ?
#
loop_
_entity_poly.entity_id
_entity_poly.type
_entity_poly.pdbx_seq_one_letter_code
_entity_poly.pdbx_strand_id
1 'polypeptide(L)'
;MLLTQKQYWLVALKNQDVSYGYYENSHFLFIANKGIPNLTLYKIDNGQFTQIGIANALVGSGKGDKKVSGDLTTPIGVYNLLNKLTKLDQYYGPMAFVTSYPNAYDKSLKKTGYGIWIHGMPLNGNRDELNTKGCIAIENDIITKYDKQIKYSNTLLITYENNFIPATKDEIASILAGLFSWKEAWQKGDFQTYISYYNPEFKKSNGVKYEKYKAYKERIFAKKEIKQINLSKIDITPYPNAENKRLFKVSFDQSYAAFNGEKLTYRSNDRKELYILLDTQNNFSILLEE
;
A
#
# COMPACT_ATOMS: atom_id res chain seq x y z
N MET A 1 -25.28 8.52 -3.13
CA MET A 1 -24.60 9.65 -3.79
C MET A 1 -23.74 10.51 -2.87
N LEU A 2 -23.87 10.50 -1.52
CA LEU A 2 -23.00 11.35 -0.68
C LEU A 2 -21.51 10.97 -0.75
N LEU A 3 -21.18 9.68 -0.73
CA LEU A 3 -19.79 9.19 -0.74
C LEU A 3 -19.05 9.47 -2.07
N THR A 4 -19.76 9.84 -3.14
CA THR A 4 -19.13 10.25 -4.41
C THR A 4 -18.77 11.74 -4.44
N GLN A 5 -19.18 12.51 -3.42
CA GLN A 5 -18.92 13.94 -3.35
C GLN A 5 -17.64 14.24 -2.57
N LYS A 6 -16.68 14.90 -3.22
CA LYS A 6 -15.44 15.35 -2.56
C LYS A 6 -15.71 16.21 -1.33
N GLN A 7 -16.71 17.09 -1.39
CA GLN A 7 -17.06 17.98 -0.29
C GLN A 7 -17.48 17.24 0.99
N TYR A 8 -18.17 16.11 0.85
CA TYR A 8 -18.53 15.27 1.99
C TYR A 8 -17.26 14.78 2.72
N TRP A 9 -16.27 14.31 1.97
CA TRP A 9 -15.01 13.83 2.52
C TRP A 9 -14.16 14.94 3.13
N LEU A 10 -14.13 16.14 2.53
CA LEU A 10 -13.44 17.29 3.13
C LEU A 10 -13.98 17.63 4.52
N VAL A 11 -15.30 17.53 4.71
CA VAL A 11 -15.93 17.71 6.03
C VAL A 11 -15.57 16.55 6.97
N ALA A 12 -15.66 15.31 6.49
CA ALA A 12 -15.33 14.12 7.30
C ALA A 12 -13.86 14.08 7.76
N LEU A 13 -12.94 14.58 6.94
CA LEU A 13 -11.49 14.59 7.20
C LEU A 13 -11.04 15.84 7.98
N LYS A 14 -11.94 16.78 8.29
CA LYS A 14 -11.57 18.09 8.87
C LYS A 14 -10.64 17.97 10.08
N ASN A 15 -10.93 17.03 10.98
CA ASN A 15 -10.18 16.82 12.22
C ASN A 15 -9.22 15.63 12.17
N GLN A 16 -9.01 15.01 11.02
CA GLN A 16 -8.05 13.92 10.88
C GLN A 16 -6.67 14.47 10.49
N ASP A 17 -5.61 13.87 11.02
CA ASP A 17 -4.29 13.94 10.42
C ASP A 17 -4.23 12.95 9.27
N VAL A 18 -3.92 13.44 8.08
CA VAL A 18 -3.83 12.62 6.87
C VAL A 18 -2.42 12.60 6.29
N SER A 19 -1.42 13.11 7.01
CA SER A 19 -0.05 13.27 6.53
C SER A 19 0.55 11.96 6.01
N TYR A 20 0.29 10.85 6.69
CA TYR A 20 0.67 9.51 6.26
C TYR A 20 -0.42 8.74 5.53
N GLY A 21 -1.63 9.28 5.38
CA GLY A 21 -2.74 8.62 4.71
C GLY A 21 -4.04 8.60 5.52
N TYR A 22 -4.99 7.80 5.06
CA TYR A 22 -6.29 7.54 5.69
C TYR A 22 -6.42 6.04 5.96
N TYR A 23 -6.89 5.64 7.14
CA TYR A 23 -6.84 4.24 7.56
C TYR A 23 -8.09 3.83 8.34
N GLU A 24 -8.79 2.82 7.83
CA GLU A 24 -9.91 2.16 8.50
C GLU A 24 -9.53 0.80 9.10
N ASN A 25 -8.41 0.21 8.67
CA ASN A 25 -8.01 -1.15 9.05
C ASN A 25 -6.58 -1.27 9.59
N SER A 26 -5.65 -0.50 9.05
CA SER A 26 -4.29 -0.45 9.59
C SER A 26 -4.26 0.37 10.88
N HIS A 27 -3.63 -0.17 11.93
CA HIS A 27 -3.54 0.47 13.24
C HIS A 27 -2.13 0.93 13.58
N PHE A 28 -1.13 0.51 12.78
CA PHE A 28 0.26 0.88 12.98
C PHE A 28 0.94 1.13 11.65
N LEU A 29 1.89 2.06 11.65
CA LEU A 29 2.77 2.34 10.52
C LEU A 29 4.23 2.32 10.97
N PHE A 30 5.03 1.55 10.27
CA PHE A 30 6.46 1.76 10.22
C PHE A 30 6.79 2.77 9.13
N ILE A 31 7.56 3.78 9.48
CA ILE A 31 8.10 4.78 8.56
C ILE A 31 9.62 4.64 8.55
N ALA A 32 10.17 4.16 7.43
CA ALA A 32 11.60 3.98 7.24
C ALA A 32 12.18 5.06 6.33
N ASN A 33 13.16 5.80 6.85
CA ASN A 33 13.94 6.75 6.06
C ASN A 33 15.28 6.11 5.70
N LYS A 34 15.56 5.91 4.41
CA LYS A 34 16.85 5.39 3.91
C LYS A 34 17.97 6.43 3.91
N GLY A 35 17.65 7.71 3.71
CA GLY A 35 18.64 8.79 3.62
C GLY A 35 19.25 9.14 4.97
N ILE A 36 18.43 9.11 6.02
CA ILE A 36 18.86 9.09 7.43
C ILE A 36 18.33 7.78 8.02
N PRO A 37 19.09 6.68 7.92
CA PRO A 37 18.66 5.33 8.28
C PRO A 37 18.00 5.25 9.66
N ASN A 38 16.67 5.29 9.69
CA ASN A 38 15.86 5.16 10.89
C ASN A 38 14.54 4.46 10.59
N LEU A 39 13.93 3.93 11.65
CA LEU A 39 12.63 3.31 11.63
C LEU A 39 11.78 3.90 12.75
N THR A 40 10.72 4.60 12.37
CA THR A 40 9.75 5.17 13.31
C THR A 40 8.48 4.32 13.32
N LEU A 41 7.96 4.01 14.51
CA LEU A 41 6.66 3.35 14.67
C LEU A 41 5.61 4.37 15.09
N TYR A 42 4.51 4.43 14.35
CA TYR A 42 3.32 5.20 14.69
C TYR A 42 2.15 4.26 15.01
N LYS A 43 1.37 4.63 16.02
CA LYS A 43 0.02 4.11 16.24
C LYS A 43 -0.98 5.03 15.54
N ILE A 44 -1.96 4.44 14.89
CA ILE A 44 -3.10 5.13 14.29
C ILE A 44 -4.30 4.95 15.20
N ASP A 45 -4.90 6.06 15.64
CA ASP A 45 -6.10 6.05 16.48
C ASP A 45 -7.00 7.24 16.12
N ASN A 46 -8.26 6.98 15.77
CA ASN A 46 -9.24 8.00 15.38
C ASN A 46 -8.72 9.03 14.35
N GLY A 47 -7.97 8.57 13.35
CA GLY A 47 -7.39 9.42 12.31
C GLY A 47 -6.25 10.31 12.80
N GLN A 48 -5.58 9.95 13.90
CA GLN A 48 -4.40 10.63 14.43
C GLN A 48 -3.21 9.67 14.45
N PHE A 49 -2.00 10.19 14.21
CA PHE A 49 -0.76 9.43 14.31
C PHE A 49 -0.02 9.79 15.60
N THR A 50 0.16 8.80 16.49
CA THR A 50 0.98 8.95 17.69
C THR A 50 2.30 8.23 17.50
N GLN A 51 3.42 8.95 17.55
CA GLN A 51 4.74 8.33 17.50
C GLN A 51 4.98 7.50 18.77
N ILE A 52 5.19 6.20 18.60
CA ILE A 52 5.50 5.26 19.67
C ILE A 52 6.99 5.21 19.97
N GLY A 53 7.81 5.36 18.94
CA GLY A 53 9.27 5.34 19.06
C GLY A 53 9.96 5.53 17.73
N ILE A 54 11.24 5.85 17.81
CA ILE A 54 12.17 5.94 16.68
C ILE A 54 13.42 5.14 17.03
N ALA A 55 13.96 4.45 16.04
CA ALA A 55 15.20 3.70 16.16
C ALA A 55 16.12 4.04 15.02
N ASN A 56 17.42 4.15 15.29
CA ASN A 56 18.43 4.08 14.23
C ASN A 56 18.33 2.71 13.56
N ALA A 57 18.51 2.68 12.25
CA ALA A 57 18.41 1.47 11.47
C ALA A 57 19.64 1.27 10.57
N LEU A 58 19.97 0.02 10.27
CA LEU A 58 20.83 -0.31 9.13
C LEU A 58 19.94 -0.64 7.94
N VAL A 59 20.28 -0.11 6.77
CA VAL A 59 19.58 -0.36 5.49
C VAL A 59 20.56 -0.88 4.45
N GLY A 60 20.06 -1.23 3.27
CA GLY A 60 20.90 -1.60 2.14
C GLY A 60 21.81 -0.45 1.70
N SER A 61 23.04 -0.77 1.28
CA SER A 61 24.02 0.23 0.80
C SER A 61 23.63 0.88 -0.53
N GLY A 62 22.70 0.27 -1.28
CA GLY A 62 22.20 0.80 -2.55
C GLY A 62 21.32 2.05 -2.36
N LYS A 63 21.64 3.10 -3.13
CA LYS A 63 20.83 4.32 -3.23
C LYS A 63 19.65 4.14 -4.19
N GLY A 64 18.62 4.96 -4.00
CA GLY A 64 17.43 4.92 -4.82
C GLY A 64 16.59 3.67 -4.57
N ASP A 65 15.82 3.30 -5.56
CA ASP A 65 14.84 2.22 -5.45
C ASP A 65 15.41 0.87 -5.89
N LYS A 66 15.00 -0.19 -5.19
CA LYS A 66 15.37 -1.57 -5.49
C LYS A 66 14.81 -1.97 -6.85
N LYS A 67 15.59 -2.66 -7.68
CA LYS A 67 15.19 -3.07 -9.04
C LYS A 67 15.41 -4.56 -9.29
N VAL A 68 16.50 -5.13 -8.80
CA VAL A 68 16.86 -6.52 -9.12
C VAL A 68 17.32 -7.31 -7.89
N SER A 69 17.25 -8.64 -7.98
CA SER A 69 17.82 -9.52 -6.97
C SER A 69 19.33 -9.24 -6.78
N GLY A 70 19.78 -9.14 -5.54
CA GLY A 70 21.20 -8.93 -5.23
C GLY A 70 21.74 -7.50 -5.37
N ASP A 71 20.91 -6.50 -5.71
CA ASP A 71 21.35 -5.09 -5.84
C ASP A 71 21.62 -4.34 -4.52
N LEU A 72 21.62 -5.04 -3.38
CA LEU A 72 21.92 -4.51 -2.05
C LEU A 72 21.08 -3.28 -1.63
N THR A 73 19.89 -3.11 -2.23
CA THR A 73 19.08 -1.91 -2.06
C THR A 73 17.85 -2.20 -1.20
N THR A 74 17.56 -1.34 -0.21
CA THR A 74 16.24 -1.36 0.48
C THR A 74 15.20 -0.70 -0.43
N PRO A 75 14.04 -1.34 -0.69
CA PRO A 75 13.06 -0.82 -1.63
C PRO A 75 12.33 0.44 -1.13
N ILE A 76 11.91 1.29 -2.06
CA ILE A 76 11.12 2.50 -1.78
C ILE A 76 9.65 2.21 -2.14
N GLY A 77 8.72 2.55 -1.23
CA GLY A 77 7.30 2.32 -1.45
C GLY A 77 6.53 1.93 -0.19
N VAL A 78 5.40 1.27 -0.39
CA VAL A 78 4.49 0.82 0.69
C VAL A 78 4.39 -0.70 0.68
N TYR A 79 4.59 -1.32 1.84
CA TYR A 79 4.69 -2.77 2.01
C TYR A 79 3.80 -3.26 3.16
N ASN A 80 3.13 -4.40 2.96
CA ASN A 80 2.45 -5.10 4.04
C ASN A 80 3.47 -5.93 4.83
N LEU A 81 3.21 -6.20 6.12
CA LEU A 81 3.94 -7.22 6.87
C LEU A 81 3.17 -8.54 6.80
N LEU A 82 3.80 -9.55 6.18
CA LEU A 82 3.16 -10.82 5.85
C LEU A 82 3.22 -11.84 6.98
N ASN A 83 4.34 -11.88 7.71
CA ASN A 83 4.54 -12.83 8.79
C ASN A 83 5.64 -12.36 9.76
N LYS A 84 5.75 -13.05 10.90
CA LYS A 84 6.84 -12.97 11.86
C LYS A 84 7.64 -14.27 11.90
N LEU A 85 8.96 -14.18 11.88
CA LEU A 85 9.89 -15.31 12.02
C LEU A 85 10.66 -15.21 13.34
N THR A 86 10.88 -16.32 14.05
CA THR A 86 11.52 -16.35 15.39
C THR A 86 12.57 -17.47 15.58
N LYS A 87 12.86 -18.26 14.55
CA LYS A 87 13.89 -19.32 14.56
C LYS A 87 14.86 -19.07 13.41
N LEU A 88 15.62 -17.99 13.54
CA LEU A 88 16.51 -17.49 12.51
C LEU A 88 17.96 -17.76 12.89
N ASP A 89 18.85 -17.66 11.91
CA ASP A 89 20.28 -17.52 12.19
C ASP A 89 20.50 -16.32 13.14
N GLN A 90 21.51 -16.43 14.01
CA GLN A 90 21.82 -15.41 15.01
C GLN A 90 22.02 -14.01 14.44
N TYR A 91 22.41 -13.91 13.16
CA TYR A 91 22.57 -12.65 12.44
C TYR A 91 21.32 -11.78 12.46
N TYR A 92 20.13 -12.38 12.39
CA TYR A 92 18.86 -11.66 12.29
C TYR A 92 18.27 -11.23 13.64
N GLY A 93 19.01 -11.45 14.73
CA GLY A 93 18.54 -11.14 16.07
C GLY A 93 17.39 -12.07 16.51
N PRO A 94 16.50 -11.61 17.41
CA PRO A 94 15.47 -12.46 17.99
C PRO A 94 14.32 -12.79 17.03
N MET A 95 14.09 -11.95 16.01
CA MET A 95 12.96 -12.09 15.10
C MET A 95 13.08 -11.23 13.83
N ALA A 96 12.24 -11.53 12.84
CA ALA A 96 12.08 -10.72 11.65
C ALA A 96 10.61 -10.58 11.22
N PHE A 97 10.19 -9.37 10.84
CA PHE A 97 8.95 -9.12 10.10
C PHE A 97 9.21 -9.22 8.60
N VAL A 98 8.47 -10.10 7.93
CA VAL A 98 8.59 -10.31 6.49
C VAL A 98 7.77 -9.27 5.74
N THR A 99 8.41 -8.46 4.90
CA THR A 99 7.70 -7.48 4.07
C THR A 99 7.11 -8.13 2.81
N SER A 100 6.15 -7.45 2.18
CA SER A 100 5.56 -7.89 0.92
C SER A 100 6.37 -7.53 -0.33
N TYR A 101 7.67 -7.21 -0.21
CA TYR A 101 8.50 -6.96 -1.39
C TYR A 101 8.79 -8.28 -2.17
N PRO A 102 8.66 -8.30 -3.51
CA PRO A 102 8.12 -7.23 -4.36
C PRO A 102 6.58 -7.17 -4.26
N ASN A 103 6.03 -5.97 -4.06
CA ASN A 103 4.57 -5.78 -4.01
C ASN A 103 3.97 -5.80 -5.43
N ALA A 104 2.65 -5.59 -5.58
CA ALA A 104 2.00 -5.61 -6.89
C ALA A 104 2.57 -4.57 -7.87
N TYR A 105 2.93 -3.38 -7.38
CA TYR A 105 3.54 -2.33 -8.19
C TYR A 105 4.97 -2.66 -8.57
N ASP A 106 5.77 -3.19 -7.65
CA ASP A 106 7.12 -3.67 -7.98
C ASP A 106 7.11 -4.73 -9.08
N LYS A 107 6.16 -5.68 -8.99
CA LYS A 107 5.97 -6.72 -10.01
C LYS A 107 5.52 -6.15 -11.36
N SER A 108 4.64 -5.15 -11.37
CA SER A 108 4.23 -4.51 -12.63
C SER A 108 5.40 -3.78 -13.31
N LEU A 109 6.36 -3.28 -12.53
CA LEU A 109 7.63 -2.72 -12.99
C LEU A 109 8.70 -3.78 -13.30
N LYS A 110 8.37 -5.07 -13.20
CA LYS A 110 9.28 -6.21 -13.40
C LYS A 110 10.49 -6.22 -12.44
N LYS A 111 10.36 -5.62 -11.25
CA LYS A 111 11.39 -5.71 -10.23
C LYS A 111 11.50 -7.14 -9.69
N THR A 112 12.71 -7.53 -9.31
CA THR A 112 13.00 -8.88 -8.81
C THR A 112 13.67 -8.86 -7.43
N GLY A 113 13.91 -10.05 -6.87
CA GLY A 113 14.41 -10.24 -5.51
C GLY A 113 13.30 -10.64 -4.54
N TYR A 114 13.70 -10.93 -3.31
CA TYR A 114 12.84 -11.39 -2.22
C TYR A 114 13.57 -11.17 -0.89
N GLY A 115 12.95 -11.51 0.24
CA GLY A 115 13.64 -11.59 1.53
C GLY A 115 13.97 -10.23 2.15
N ILE A 116 13.22 -9.18 1.84
CA ILE A 116 13.35 -7.88 2.51
C ILE A 116 12.59 -7.94 3.82
N TRP A 117 13.30 -7.89 4.94
CA TRP A 117 12.71 -8.01 6.28
C TRP A 117 13.04 -6.79 7.14
N ILE A 118 12.23 -6.58 8.19
CA ILE A 118 12.61 -5.77 9.35
C ILE A 118 13.08 -6.73 10.44
N HIS A 119 14.34 -6.70 10.85
CA HIS A 119 14.90 -7.67 11.81
C HIS A 119 15.78 -7.01 12.89
N GLY A 120 16.24 -7.83 13.83
CA GLY A 120 17.14 -7.41 14.90
C GLY A 120 18.62 -7.40 14.49
N MET A 121 19.50 -6.94 15.38
CA MET A 121 20.95 -7.02 15.19
C MET A 121 21.51 -8.39 15.61
N PRO A 122 22.72 -8.78 15.14
CA PRO A 122 23.33 -10.06 15.49
C PRO A 122 23.41 -10.32 17.01
N LEU A 123 23.03 -11.53 17.44
CA LEU A 123 22.97 -11.93 18.87
C LEU A 123 24.36 -12.13 19.51
N ASN A 124 25.37 -12.45 18.71
CA ASN A 124 26.76 -12.57 19.16
C ASN A 124 27.46 -11.22 19.41
N GLY A 125 26.75 -10.10 19.26
CA GLY A 125 27.32 -8.76 19.41
C GLY A 125 28.15 -8.28 18.23
N ASN A 126 28.24 -9.04 17.13
CA ASN A 126 28.89 -8.54 15.92
C ASN A 126 28.12 -7.31 15.40
N ARG A 127 28.86 -6.23 15.13
CA ARG A 127 28.36 -4.94 14.59
C ARG A 127 29.29 -4.42 13.48
N ASP A 128 30.05 -5.30 12.84
CA ASP A 128 31.06 -4.95 11.83
C ASP A 128 30.42 -4.42 10.54
N GLU A 129 29.20 -4.89 10.22
CA GLU A 129 28.47 -4.47 9.03
C GLU A 129 27.79 -3.10 9.25
N LEU A 130 28.18 -2.12 8.43
CA LEU A 130 27.56 -0.80 8.41
C LEU A 130 26.26 -0.74 7.59
N ASN A 131 25.96 -1.77 6.80
CA ASN A 131 24.79 -1.83 5.92
C ASN A 131 24.30 -3.27 5.80
N THR A 132 22.99 -3.45 5.60
CA THR A 132 22.42 -4.75 5.26
C THR A 132 22.51 -5.00 3.74
N LYS A 133 21.98 -6.12 3.27
CA LYS A 133 21.80 -6.41 1.83
C LYS A 133 20.44 -5.93 1.28
N GLY A 134 19.71 -5.11 2.04
CA GLY A 134 18.39 -4.58 1.67
C GLY A 134 17.35 -4.65 2.77
N CYS A 135 17.57 -5.45 3.82
CA CYS A 135 16.75 -5.47 5.03
C CYS A 135 16.84 -4.16 5.82
N ILE A 136 15.94 -3.99 6.78
CA ILE A 136 15.98 -2.91 7.77
C ILE A 136 16.31 -3.58 9.11
N ALA A 137 17.50 -3.32 9.65
CA ALA A 137 17.90 -3.88 10.95
C ALA A 137 17.84 -2.81 12.04
N ILE A 138 17.26 -3.13 13.19
CA ILE A 138 17.18 -2.26 14.38
C ILE A 138 17.59 -3.03 15.64
N GLU A 139 17.80 -2.33 16.76
CA GLU A 139 18.20 -2.98 18.01
C GLU A 139 17.17 -4.01 18.52
N ASN A 140 17.69 -5.07 19.15
CA ASN A 140 16.94 -6.27 19.51
C ASN A 140 15.85 -6.02 20.56
N ASP A 141 16.13 -5.15 21.53
CA ASP A 141 15.19 -4.72 22.55
C ASP A 141 14.05 -3.88 21.95
N ILE A 142 14.37 -3.00 20.99
CA ILE A 142 13.40 -2.16 20.30
C ILE A 142 12.46 -3.00 19.44
N ILE A 143 12.97 -3.89 18.59
CA ILE A 143 12.10 -4.73 17.74
C ILE A 143 11.19 -5.63 18.58
N THR A 144 11.72 -6.16 19.69
CA THR A 144 10.94 -6.95 20.66
C THR A 144 9.86 -6.11 21.35
N LYS A 145 10.15 -4.83 21.65
CA LYS A 145 9.16 -3.88 22.19
C LYS A 145 8.08 -3.55 21.16
N TYR A 146 8.42 -3.42 19.89
CA TYR A 146 7.44 -3.17 18.82
C TYR A 146 6.55 -4.41 18.58
N ASP A 147 7.10 -5.62 18.57
CA ASP A 147 6.34 -6.86 18.43
C ASP A 147 5.25 -7.04 19.49
N LYS A 148 5.52 -6.62 20.73
CA LYS A 148 4.51 -6.67 21.82
C LYS A 148 3.34 -5.70 21.62
N GLN A 149 3.50 -4.69 20.76
CA GLN A 149 2.50 -3.64 20.55
C GLN A 149 1.70 -3.85 19.27
N ILE A 150 2.33 -4.37 18.22
CA ILE A 150 1.72 -4.44 16.91
C ILE A 150 1.17 -5.83 16.60
N LYS A 151 0.14 -5.86 15.76
CA LYS A 151 -0.22 -7.04 14.99
C LYS A 151 0.25 -6.82 13.55
N TYR A 152 1.20 -7.64 13.08
CA TYR A 152 1.80 -7.45 11.76
C TYR A 152 0.76 -7.40 10.63
N SER A 153 -0.33 -8.17 10.72
CA SER A 153 -1.41 -8.18 9.71
C SER A 153 -2.14 -6.84 9.54
N ASN A 154 -2.01 -5.93 10.50
CA ASN A 154 -2.65 -4.60 10.51
C ASN A 154 -1.59 -3.49 10.59
N THR A 155 -0.37 -3.77 10.12
CA THR A 155 0.76 -2.84 10.11
C THR A 155 1.31 -2.71 8.70
N LEU A 156 1.55 -1.47 8.26
CA LEU A 156 2.21 -1.18 6.99
C LEU A 156 3.62 -0.63 7.22
N LEU A 157 4.49 -0.82 6.23
CA LEU A 157 5.79 -0.16 6.13
C LEU A 157 5.74 0.84 4.97
N ILE A 158 6.08 2.09 5.24
CA ILE A 158 6.35 3.12 4.24
C ILE A 158 7.86 3.39 4.26
N THR A 159 8.53 3.15 3.14
CA THR A 159 9.96 3.40 2.99
C THR A 159 10.21 4.50 1.96
N TYR A 160 11.01 5.50 2.33
CA TYR A 160 11.44 6.59 1.45
C TYR A 160 12.93 6.89 1.65
N GLU A 161 13.55 7.68 0.78
CA GLU A 161 14.98 8.01 0.87
C GLU A 161 15.25 9.50 1.12
N ASN A 162 14.65 10.38 0.33
CA ASN A 162 14.85 11.82 0.44
C ASN A 162 13.72 12.46 1.25
N ASN A 163 12.93 13.32 0.63
CA ASN A 163 11.77 13.92 1.28
C ASN A 163 10.55 13.02 1.14
N PHE A 164 9.93 12.68 2.26
CA PHE A 164 8.58 12.16 2.25
C PHE A 164 7.61 13.31 1.93
N ILE A 165 6.75 13.13 0.93
CA ILE A 165 5.75 14.13 0.54
C ILE A 165 4.41 13.71 1.15
N PRO A 166 3.94 14.38 2.23
CA PRO A 166 2.71 13.99 2.92
C PRO A 166 1.49 14.05 2.02
N ALA A 167 0.45 13.29 2.36
CA ALA A 167 -0.85 13.43 1.72
C ALA A 167 -1.60 14.65 2.27
N THR A 168 -2.41 15.27 1.42
CA THR A 168 -3.30 16.37 1.80
C THR A 168 -4.74 15.87 1.92
N LYS A 169 -5.56 16.59 2.69
CA LYS A 169 -7.00 16.28 2.80
C LYS A 169 -7.72 16.37 1.46
N ASP A 170 -7.26 17.27 0.59
CA ASP A 170 -7.82 17.43 -0.75
C ASP A 170 -7.57 16.20 -1.63
N GLU A 171 -6.35 15.65 -1.59
CA GLU A 171 -5.99 14.42 -2.30
C GLU A 171 -6.75 13.20 -1.75
N ILE A 172 -6.79 13.02 -0.42
CA ILE A 172 -7.53 11.91 0.20
C ILE A 172 -9.02 12.00 -0.12
N ALA A 173 -9.61 13.20 -0.05
CA ALA A 173 -11.01 13.41 -0.40
C ALA A 173 -11.28 13.13 -1.88
N SER A 174 -10.38 13.54 -2.79
CA SER A 174 -10.47 13.20 -4.22
C SER A 174 -10.38 11.70 -4.45
N ILE A 175 -9.48 10.99 -3.77
CA ILE A 175 -9.32 9.54 -3.90
C ILE A 175 -10.57 8.80 -3.41
N LEU A 176 -11.13 9.19 -2.25
CA LEU A 176 -12.33 8.57 -1.71
C LEU A 176 -13.54 8.83 -2.62
N ALA A 177 -13.76 10.07 -3.05
CA ALA A 177 -14.82 10.40 -3.99
C ALA A 177 -14.68 9.63 -5.33
N GLY A 178 -13.47 9.58 -5.88
CA GLY A 178 -13.14 8.83 -7.09
C GLY A 178 -13.40 7.32 -6.93
N LEU A 179 -12.97 6.73 -5.80
CA LEU A 179 -13.18 5.31 -5.49
C LEU A 179 -14.67 4.95 -5.44
N PHE A 180 -15.49 5.75 -4.75
CA PHE A 180 -16.93 5.50 -4.68
C PHE A 180 -17.64 5.73 -6.01
N SER A 181 -17.17 6.69 -6.82
CA SER A 181 -17.72 6.95 -8.15
C SER A 181 -17.37 5.83 -9.14
N TRP A 182 -16.13 5.33 -9.10
CA TRP A 182 -15.70 4.12 -9.81
C TRP A 182 -16.53 2.89 -9.42
N LYS A 183 -16.75 2.67 -8.12
CA LYS A 183 -17.59 1.59 -7.59
C LYS A 183 -19.03 1.70 -8.10
N GLU A 184 -19.58 2.92 -8.11
CA GLU A 184 -20.95 3.17 -8.57
C GLU A 184 -21.11 2.88 -10.07
N ALA A 185 -20.18 3.34 -10.91
CA ALA A 185 -20.16 3.03 -12.33
C ALA A 185 -20.06 1.51 -12.58
N TRP A 186 -19.18 0.82 -11.86
CA TRP A 186 -19.05 -0.63 -11.94
C TRP A 186 -20.34 -1.35 -11.56
N GLN A 187 -20.95 -0.97 -10.44
CA GLN A 187 -22.18 -1.59 -9.95
C GLN A 187 -23.36 -1.38 -10.91
N LYS A 188 -23.48 -0.18 -11.49
CA LYS A 188 -24.52 0.17 -12.48
C LYS A 188 -24.29 -0.45 -13.86
N GLY A 189 -23.11 -1.01 -14.11
CA GLY A 189 -22.75 -1.53 -15.44
C GLY A 189 -22.51 -0.41 -16.47
N ASP A 190 -22.15 0.79 -16.02
CA ASP A 190 -21.73 1.88 -16.91
C ASP A 190 -20.26 1.68 -17.29
N PHE A 191 -20.05 1.04 -18.44
CA PHE A 191 -18.72 0.68 -18.91
C PHE A 191 -17.86 1.91 -19.25
N GLN A 192 -18.43 2.92 -19.90
CA GLN A 192 -17.67 4.08 -20.37
C GLN A 192 -17.16 4.91 -19.19
N THR A 193 -18.03 5.16 -18.20
CA THR A 193 -17.60 5.84 -16.98
C THR A 193 -16.61 4.97 -16.19
N TYR A 194 -16.88 3.67 -16.04
CA TYR A 194 -15.97 2.75 -15.33
C TYR A 194 -14.56 2.73 -15.93
N ILE A 195 -14.44 2.58 -17.25
CA ILE A 195 -13.14 2.46 -17.91
C ILE A 195 -12.39 3.79 -17.94
N SER A 196 -13.09 4.93 -17.91
CA SER A 196 -12.47 6.26 -17.88
C SER A 196 -11.61 6.51 -16.64
N TYR A 197 -11.85 5.79 -15.54
CA TYR A 197 -11.03 5.87 -14.33
C TYR A 197 -9.69 5.14 -14.45
N TYR A 198 -9.46 4.36 -15.51
CA TYR A 198 -8.21 3.63 -15.70
C TYR A 198 -7.25 4.45 -16.54
N ASN A 199 -6.03 4.61 -16.02
CA ASN A 199 -4.98 5.35 -16.71
C ASN A 199 -4.57 4.62 -18.01
N PRO A 200 -4.25 5.31 -19.11
CA PRO A 200 -3.74 4.67 -20.33
C PRO A 200 -2.46 3.82 -20.10
N GLU A 201 -1.64 4.18 -19.11
CA GLU A 201 -0.46 3.42 -18.69
C GLU A 201 -0.80 2.22 -17.76
N PHE A 202 -2.09 1.93 -17.54
CA PHE A 202 -2.54 0.87 -16.65
C PHE A 202 -1.88 -0.48 -16.96
N LYS A 203 -1.40 -1.12 -15.89
CA LYS A 203 -0.78 -2.43 -15.97
C LYS A 203 -0.98 -3.23 -14.69
N LYS A 204 -1.53 -4.44 -14.82
CA LYS A 204 -1.61 -5.42 -13.73
C LYS A 204 -0.21 -5.95 -13.35
N SER A 205 -0.08 -6.49 -12.15
CA SER A 205 1.17 -7.11 -11.67
C SER A 205 1.65 -8.27 -12.56
N ASN A 206 0.73 -8.98 -13.21
CA ASN A 206 1.03 -10.05 -14.17
C ASN A 206 1.33 -9.56 -15.60
N GLY A 207 1.37 -8.25 -15.83
CA GLY A 207 1.73 -7.65 -17.12
C GLY A 207 0.59 -7.40 -18.08
N VAL A 208 -0.67 -7.74 -17.74
CA VAL A 208 -1.84 -7.35 -18.54
C VAL A 208 -1.95 -5.82 -18.59
N LYS A 209 -1.95 -5.25 -19.80
CA LYS A 209 -2.04 -3.81 -20.06
C LYS A 209 -3.49 -3.34 -20.28
N TYR A 210 -3.68 -2.02 -20.27
CA TYR A 210 -4.96 -1.32 -20.48
C TYR A 210 -5.84 -1.92 -21.59
N GLU A 211 -5.38 -2.00 -22.84
CA GLU A 211 -6.24 -2.45 -23.96
C GLU A 211 -6.80 -3.88 -23.76
N LYS A 212 -5.96 -4.80 -23.28
CA LYS A 212 -6.41 -6.18 -22.99
C LYS A 212 -7.38 -6.22 -21.82
N TYR A 213 -7.15 -5.39 -20.80
CA TYR A 213 -8.05 -5.26 -19.65
C TYR A 213 -9.41 -4.65 -20.05
N LYS A 214 -9.39 -3.57 -20.83
CA LYS A 214 -10.55 -2.91 -21.41
C LYS A 214 -11.42 -3.88 -22.21
N ALA A 215 -10.83 -4.59 -23.18
CA ALA A 215 -11.55 -5.57 -24.00
C ALA A 215 -12.10 -6.75 -23.20
N TYR A 216 -11.44 -7.14 -22.10
CA TYR A 216 -11.99 -8.12 -21.17
C TYR A 216 -13.21 -7.56 -20.42
N LYS A 217 -13.08 -6.37 -19.83
CA LYS A 217 -14.17 -5.75 -19.05
C LYS A 217 -15.36 -5.36 -19.90
N GLU A 218 -15.15 -4.93 -21.13
CA GLU A 218 -16.24 -4.66 -22.08
C GLU A 218 -17.15 -5.89 -22.27
N ARG A 219 -16.55 -7.07 -22.48
CA ARG A 219 -17.29 -8.34 -22.58
C ARG A 219 -18.00 -8.71 -21.28
N ILE A 220 -17.42 -8.41 -20.12
CA ILE A 220 -18.07 -8.65 -18.81
C ILE A 220 -19.26 -7.71 -18.63
N PHE A 221 -19.13 -6.43 -18.97
CA PHE A 221 -20.22 -5.45 -18.84
C PHE A 221 -21.35 -5.72 -19.82
N ALA A 222 -21.05 -6.22 -21.03
CA ALA A 222 -22.05 -6.61 -22.02
C ALA A 222 -23.02 -7.70 -21.55
N LYS A 223 -22.65 -8.50 -20.53
CA LYS A 223 -23.54 -9.49 -19.91
C LYS A 223 -24.70 -8.86 -19.12
N LYS A 224 -24.63 -7.56 -18.79
CA LYS A 224 -25.66 -6.81 -18.05
C LYS A 224 -26.10 -7.48 -16.74
N GLU A 225 -25.20 -8.21 -16.09
CA GLU A 225 -25.46 -8.81 -14.77
C GLU A 225 -25.72 -7.71 -13.74
N ILE A 226 -26.69 -7.96 -12.86
CA ILE A 226 -26.94 -7.14 -11.68
C ILE A 226 -25.79 -7.37 -10.71
N LYS A 227 -25.19 -6.29 -10.19
CA LYS A 227 -24.03 -6.37 -9.30
C LYS A 227 -24.35 -5.71 -7.97
N GLN A 228 -23.83 -6.26 -6.89
CA GLN A 228 -23.79 -5.64 -5.58
C GLN A 228 -22.33 -5.59 -5.13
N ILE A 229 -21.84 -4.38 -4.85
CA ILE A 229 -20.43 -4.14 -4.53
C ILE A 229 -20.35 -3.27 -3.30
N ASN A 230 -19.82 -3.84 -2.23
CA ASN A 230 -19.59 -3.16 -0.96
C ASN A 230 -18.10 -3.10 -0.68
N LEU A 231 -17.61 -1.91 -0.34
CA LEU A 231 -16.23 -1.67 0.07
C LEU A 231 -16.20 -1.38 1.56
N SER A 232 -15.19 -1.86 2.26
CA SER A 232 -14.97 -1.59 3.68
C SER A 232 -13.48 -1.65 4.01
N LYS A 233 -13.08 -1.17 5.19
CA LYS A 233 -11.70 -1.28 5.67
C LYS A 233 -10.70 -0.63 4.70
N ILE A 234 -11.08 0.54 4.21
CA ILE A 234 -10.33 1.33 3.23
C ILE A 234 -9.11 1.95 3.91
N ASP A 235 -7.94 1.62 3.40
CA ASP A 235 -6.68 2.27 3.72
C ASP A 235 -6.14 2.96 2.45
N ILE A 236 -5.73 4.22 2.56
CA ILE A 236 -5.11 5.03 1.50
C ILE A 236 -3.76 5.50 2.03
N THR A 237 -2.68 5.13 1.36
CA THR A 237 -1.31 5.46 1.77
C THR A 237 -0.58 6.17 0.62
N PRO A 238 0.01 7.36 0.82
CA PRO A 238 0.89 7.97 -0.18
C PRO A 238 2.06 7.02 -0.44
N TYR A 239 2.41 6.83 -1.71
CA TYR A 239 3.40 5.86 -2.16
C TYR A 239 4.67 6.57 -2.61
N PRO A 240 5.74 6.58 -1.78
CA PRO A 240 7.03 7.10 -2.20
C PRO A 240 7.52 6.39 -3.47
N ASN A 241 8.03 7.15 -4.43
CA ASN A 241 8.52 6.62 -5.70
C ASN A 241 9.64 7.53 -6.23
N ALA A 242 10.50 6.97 -7.10
CA ALA A 242 11.68 7.67 -7.61
C ALA A 242 11.36 8.95 -8.42
N GLU A 243 10.17 9.04 -8.99
CA GLU A 243 9.74 10.14 -9.85
C GLU A 243 8.97 11.23 -9.08
N ASN A 244 8.76 11.06 -7.77
CA ASN A 244 7.93 11.93 -6.93
C ASN A 244 6.50 12.14 -7.49
N LYS A 245 5.99 11.17 -8.26
CA LYS A 245 4.59 11.15 -8.71
C LYS A 245 3.67 11.12 -7.49
N ARG A 246 2.50 11.77 -7.56
CA ARG A 246 1.43 11.69 -6.55
C ARG A 246 0.70 10.36 -6.67
N LEU A 247 1.42 9.29 -6.33
CA LEU A 247 0.97 7.91 -6.35
C LEU A 247 0.48 7.52 -4.96
N PHE A 248 -0.62 6.77 -4.88
CA PHE A 248 -1.20 6.29 -3.65
C PHE A 248 -1.52 4.80 -3.76
N LYS A 249 -1.24 4.03 -2.71
CA LYS A 249 -1.76 2.68 -2.55
C LYS A 249 -3.10 2.77 -1.82
N VAL A 250 -4.15 2.23 -2.44
CA VAL A 250 -5.49 2.12 -1.85
C VAL A 250 -5.79 0.64 -1.66
N SER A 251 -6.15 0.21 -0.46
CA SER A 251 -6.53 -1.18 -0.19
C SER A 251 -7.82 -1.27 0.61
N PHE A 252 -8.66 -2.25 0.32
CA PHE A 252 -9.97 -2.39 0.96
C PHE A 252 -10.48 -3.82 0.86
N ASP A 253 -11.36 -4.19 1.79
CA ASP A 253 -12.14 -5.42 1.70
C ASP A 253 -13.32 -5.17 0.76
N GLN A 254 -13.50 -6.02 -0.24
CA GLN A 254 -14.58 -5.97 -1.21
C GLN A 254 -15.49 -7.18 -1.03
N SER A 255 -16.78 -6.95 -0.78
CA SER A 255 -17.82 -7.97 -0.95
C SER A 255 -18.51 -7.76 -2.29
N TYR A 256 -18.43 -8.76 -3.16
CA TYR A 256 -18.99 -8.71 -4.51
C TYR A 256 -20.01 -9.84 -4.70
N ALA A 257 -21.15 -9.51 -5.30
CA ALA A 257 -22.12 -10.48 -5.77
C ALA A 257 -22.64 -10.07 -7.16
N ALA A 258 -22.76 -11.05 -8.06
CA ALA A 258 -23.37 -10.89 -9.38
C ALA A 258 -24.59 -11.80 -9.53
N PHE A 259 -25.60 -11.31 -10.23
CA PHE A 259 -26.87 -11.98 -10.44
C PHE A 259 -27.31 -11.89 -11.89
N ASN A 260 -27.99 -12.93 -12.36
CA ASN A 260 -28.77 -12.90 -13.61
C ASN A 260 -30.25 -13.01 -13.24
N GLY A 261 -30.95 -11.87 -13.29
CA GLY A 261 -32.25 -11.73 -12.63
C GLY A 261 -32.10 -11.90 -11.11
N GLU A 262 -32.85 -12.80 -10.52
CA GLU A 262 -32.78 -13.12 -9.08
C GLU A 262 -31.72 -14.18 -8.74
N LYS A 263 -31.16 -14.87 -9.75
CA LYS A 263 -30.22 -15.98 -9.53
C LYS A 263 -28.81 -15.47 -9.31
N LEU A 264 -28.24 -15.77 -8.14
CA LEU A 264 -26.81 -15.54 -7.85
C LEU A 264 -25.94 -16.36 -8.81
N THR A 265 -25.05 -15.70 -9.55
CA THR A 265 -24.12 -16.34 -10.49
C THR A 265 -22.69 -16.38 -9.95
N TYR A 266 -22.31 -15.42 -9.11
CA TYR A 266 -20.98 -15.34 -8.53
C TYR A 266 -20.98 -14.54 -7.23
N ARG A 267 -20.15 -14.94 -6.27
CA ARG A 267 -19.88 -14.18 -5.04
C ARG A 267 -18.42 -14.31 -4.65
N SER A 268 -17.82 -13.23 -4.17
CA SER A 268 -16.49 -13.26 -3.56
C SER A 268 -16.35 -12.25 -2.43
N ASN A 269 -15.37 -12.49 -1.56
CA ASN A 269 -14.91 -11.54 -0.55
C ASN A 269 -13.39 -11.49 -0.63
N ASP A 270 -12.85 -10.39 -1.13
CA ASP A 270 -11.43 -10.28 -1.46
C ASP A 270 -10.85 -8.98 -0.90
N ARG A 271 -9.58 -9.00 -0.50
CA ARG A 271 -8.82 -7.77 -0.26
C ARG A 271 -8.30 -7.27 -1.61
N LYS A 272 -8.74 -6.09 -2.02
CA LYS A 272 -8.33 -5.44 -3.28
C LYS A 272 -7.23 -4.43 -3.02
N GLU A 273 -6.35 -4.24 -4.00
CA GLU A 273 -5.32 -3.20 -4.01
C GLU A 273 -5.39 -2.39 -5.32
N LEU A 274 -5.47 -1.07 -5.21
CA LEU A 274 -5.35 -0.14 -6.33
C LEU A 274 -4.11 0.74 -6.12
N TYR A 275 -3.45 1.09 -7.22
CA TYR A 275 -2.44 2.15 -7.23
C TYR A 275 -2.99 3.31 -8.03
N ILE A 276 -3.20 4.43 -7.34
CA ILE A 276 -3.90 5.60 -7.87
C ILE A 276 -2.90 6.71 -8.12
N LEU A 277 -2.89 7.21 -9.34
CA LEU A 277 -2.15 8.40 -9.72
C LEU A 277 -3.09 9.60 -9.72
N LEU A 278 -2.69 10.65 -8.99
CA LEU A 278 -3.32 11.96 -9.07
C LEU A 278 -2.52 12.87 -10.01
N ASP A 279 -3.23 13.61 -10.87
CA ASP A 279 -2.62 14.70 -11.64
C ASP A 279 -2.55 16.00 -10.81
N THR A 280 -2.10 17.10 -11.43
CA THR A 280 -1.96 18.40 -10.77
C THR A 280 -3.29 19.04 -10.32
N GLN A 281 -4.42 18.50 -10.79
CA GLN A 281 -5.78 18.94 -10.44
C GLN A 281 -6.45 17.94 -9.49
N ASN A 282 -5.70 16.96 -8.98
CA ASN A 282 -6.19 15.85 -8.15
C ASN A 282 -7.25 14.99 -8.86
N ASN A 283 -7.16 14.85 -10.18
CA ASN A 283 -7.98 13.90 -10.91
C ASN A 283 -7.47 12.48 -10.65
N PHE A 284 -8.40 11.61 -10.27
CA PHE A 284 -8.15 10.22 -9.94
C PHE A 284 -7.96 9.36 -11.19
N SER A 285 -6.88 8.58 -11.25
CA SER A 285 -6.71 7.53 -12.26
C SER A 285 -6.05 6.26 -11.69
N ILE A 286 -6.55 5.10 -12.07
CA ILE A 286 -6.07 3.78 -11.64
C ILE A 286 -4.91 3.36 -12.55
N LEU A 287 -3.70 3.28 -11.99
CA LEU A 287 -2.49 2.82 -12.68
C LEU A 287 -2.31 1.30 -12.56
N LEU A 288 -2.80 0.70 -11.47
CA LEU A 288 -2.77 -0.74 -11.23
C LEU A 288 -3.97 -1.16 -10.37
N GLU A 289 -4.48 -2.36 -10.64
CA GLU A 289 -5.51 -3.02 -9.82
C GLU A 289 -5.13 -4.49 -9.61
N GLU A 290 -5.21 -4.97 -8.36
CA GLU A 290 -5.29 -6.39 -8.00
C GLU A 290 -6.57 -6.67 -7.19
#